data_AF-A0A8C2JCV8-F1
#
_entry.id   AF-A0A8C2JCV8-F1
#
_cell.length_a   1.000
_cell.length_b   1.000
_cell.length_c   1.000
_cell.angle_alpha   90.00
_cell.angle_beta   90.00
_cell.angle_gamma   90.00
#
_symmetry.space_group_name_H-M   'P 1'
#
loop_
_entity.id
_entity.type
_entity.pdbx_description
1 polymer ?
#
loop_
_entity_poly.entity_id
_entity_poly.type
_entity_poly.pdbx_seq_one_letter_code
_entity_poly.pdbx_strand_id
1 'polypeptide(L)'
;MLNSTYHLFIGVLLNVLTNIYKLKYTSVSFLLKLLCHAFKSCHLSLPTGQSDNANVSFVQYKGDYYVSTETDFMHKIDPQTQKKRYILIMIFFKCIKYVGWTKFVAVNGATAHPHVDPDGTTYNMGNSYTRKGASVVCSIPSEDKSKPSYYPAYHVINKHTGNETTANNSTLPEPHKYYTKPLSAFHQINCYEENSFLIMDMCCSDDGQANNNYLIQNLKKSANALDEVYNTMYRVFPHHFVWPLNVDSHTPCGQNLNTHLNTTATAIKTDKNKVWNSHTSTIQCAIPAPTVTSLYGCGFRHQVGDSLIKMDLQGKQIKVSMYPSEPFFVSSPGAVEEDDGVILSVVITPNLDKSTFLLVDAKRFEGLGRAEVPISIPYGFHGTFQNRH
;
A
#
# COMPACT_ATOMS: atom_id res chain seq x y z
N MET A 1 -8.12 26.36 24.69
CA MET A 1 -8.18 25.01 24.09
C MET A 1 -7.61 25.10 22.69
N LEU A 2 -6.41 24.56 22.45
CA LEU A 2 -5.85 24.46 21.10
C LEU A 2 -6.65 23.38 20.35
N ASN A 3 -7.41 23.78 19.33
CA ASN A 3 -8.04 22.87 18.37
C ASN A 3 -6.92 22.11 17.65
N SER A 4 -6.57 20.95 18.20
CA SER A 4 -5.56 20.07 17.62
C SER A 4 -6.25 19.23 16.56
N THR A 5 -5.99 19.50 15.28
CA THR A 5 -6.40 18.61 14.19
C THR A 5 -5.53 17.35 14.24
N TYR A 6 -6.15 16.19 14.44
CA TYR A 6 -5.45 14.90 14.49
C TYR A 6 -5.62 14.15 13.16
N HIS A 7 -4.52 13.58 12.66
CA HIS A 7 -4.49 12.76 11.45
C HIS A 7 -4.54 11.26 11.80
N LEU A 8 -5.17 10.43 10.97
CA LEU A 8 -5.35 8.99 11.22
C LEU A 8 -3.99 8.27 11.46
N PHE A 9 -2.98 8.58 10.65
CA PHE A 9 -1.62 8.05 10.77
C PHE A 9 -0.87 8.47 12.06
N ILE A 10 -1.30 9.53 12.76
CA ILE A 10 -0.57 10.06 13.92
C ILE A 10 -0.85 9.26 15.20
N GLY A 11 -1.95 8.49 15.26
CA GLY A 11 -2.27 7.58 16.38
C GLY A 11 -2.10 8.19 17.78
N VAL A 12 -3.17 8.72 18.39
CA VAL A 12 -3.11 9.39 19.71
C VAL A 12 -2.69 8.46 20.86
N LEU A 13 -2.69 7.15 20.65
CA LEU A 13 -2.10 6.22 21.60
C LEU A 13 -0.59 6.13 21.34
N LEU A 14 0.19 6.44 22.38
CA LEU A 14 1.63 6.25 22.53
C LEU A 14 2.12 4.81 22.31
N ASN A 15 1.36 3.98 21.59
CA ASN A 15 1.52 2.55 21.46
C ASN A 15 0.98 2.03 20.12
N VAL A 16 1.79 1.24 19.41
CA VAL A 16 1.35 0.43 18.26
C VAL A 16 0.56 -0.77 18.78
N LEU A 17 -0.67 -0.95 18.30
CA LEU A 17 -1.48 -2.14 18.56
C LEU A 17 -1.24 -3.18 17.47
N THR A 18 -0.83 -4.38 17.88
CA THR A 18 -0.65 -5.53 17.00
C THR A 18 -1.75 -6.55 17.27
N ASN A 19 -2.49 -6.90 16.22
CA ASN A 19 -3.51 -7.95 16.23
C ASN A 19 -2.93 -9.24 15.64
N ILE A 20 -3.09 -10.37 16.33
CA ILE A 20 -2.66 -11.68 15.82
C ILE A 20 -3.83 -12.64 15.85
N TYR A 21 -4.07 -13.28 14.70
CA TYR A 21 -4.97 -14.42 14.57
C TYR A 21 -4.15 -15.66 14.25
N LYS A 22 -4.34 -16.72 15.05
CA LYS A 22 -3.75 -18.03 14.81
C LYS A 22 -4.82 -18.99 14.38
N LEU A 23 -4.70 -19.48 13.16
CA LEU A 23 -5.54 -20.53 12.63
C LEU A 23 -4.82 -21.87 12.88
N LYS A 24 -5.47 -22.78 13.60
CA LYS A 24 -4.99 -24.16 13.81
C LYS A 24 -6.17 -25.12 13.66
N TYR A 25 -6.13 -25.94 12.61
CA TYR A 25 -7.26 -26.79 12.21
C TYR A 25 -8.55 -25.95 12.09
N THR A 26 -9.60 -26.28 12.85
CA THR A 26 -10.87 -25.56 12.89
C THR A 26 -10.94 -24.46 13.96
N SER A 27 -9.85 -24.22 14.69
CA SER A 27 -9.81 -23.25 15.79
C SER A 27 -9.08 -21.96 15.40
N VAL A 28 -9.61 -20.83 15.84
CA VAL A 28 -8.97 -19.51 15.74
C VAL A 28 -8.68 -19.00 17.14
N SER A 29 -7.42 -18.67 17.41
CA SER A 29 -7.03 -17.97 18.64
C SER A 29 -6.67 -16.53 18.32
N PHE A 30 -7.19 -15.58 19.10
CA PHE A 30 -6.90 -14.16 18.95
C PHE A 30 -6.03 -13.64 20.09
N LEU A 31 -5.12 -12.72 19.75
CA LEU A 31 -4.28 -12.02 20.71
C LEU A 31 -4.10 -10.55 20.28
N LEU A 32 -4.61 -9.63 21.10
CA LEU A 32 -4.31 -8.20 21.00
C LEU A 32 -3.10 -7.86 21.87
N LYS A 33 -2.12 -7.14 21.32
CA LYS A 33 -0.99 -6.64 22.09
C LYS A 33 -0.66 -5.18 21.81
N LEU A 34 -0.24 -4.54 22.87
CA LEU A 34 0.41 -3.24 22.86
C LEU A 34 1.91 -3.47 22.69
N LEU A 35 2.53 -2.87 21.68
CA LEU A 35 3.99 -2.72 21.66
C LEU A 35 4.35 -1.74 22.77
N CYS A 36 4.86 -2.26 23.89
CA CYS A 36 5.29 -1.46 25.04
C CYS A 36 6.58 -0.70 24.70
N HIS A 37 6.45 0.38 23.94
CA HIS A 37 7.49 1.36 23.68
C HIS A 37 6.85 2.75 23.72
N ALA A 38 7.45 3.70 24.44
CA ALA A 38 6.98 5.08 24.41
C ALA A 38 7.41 5.70 23.08
N PHE A 39 6.55 5.57 22.07
CA PHE A 39 6.81 6.11 20.73
C PHE A 39 6.92 7.64 20.78
N LYS A 40 7.87 8.21 20.04
CA LYS A 40 7.93 9.65 19.83
C LYS A 40 6.83 10.03 18.85
N SER A 41 5.77 10.67 19.35
CA SER A 41 4.75 11.28 18.49
C SER A 41 5.28 12.58 17.90
N CYS A 42 5.00 12.82 16.61
CA CYS A 42 5.32 14.08 15.95
C CYS A 42 4.34 15.16 16.43
N HIS A 43 4.58 15.73 17.61
CA HIS A 43 3.94 16.98 17.97
C HIS A 43 4.58 18.10 17.14
N LEU A 44 3.75 18.89 16.45
CA LEU A 44 4.12 20.05 15.64
C LEU A 44 4.86 21.17 16.42
N SER A 45 5.19 20.96 17.69
CA SER A 45 5.82 21.92 18.59
C SER A 45 7.08 21.42 19.32
N LEU A 46 7.69 20.29 18.91
CA LEU A 46 9.08 19.85 19.25
C LEU A 46 9.32 19.49 20.75
N PRO A 47 10.39 18.74 21.14
CA PRO A 47 11.74 18.74 20.54
C PRO A 47 12.23 17.42 19.92
N THR A 48 12.74 17.61 18.71
CA THR A 48 13.87 16.95 18.02
C THR A 48 13.89 15.41 17.99
N GLY A 49 13.25 14.86 16.96
CA GLY A 49 13.46 13.48 16.49
C GLY A 49 12.38 13.07 15.49
N GLN A 50 12.76 12.30 14.46
CA GLN A 50 11.78 11.61 13.60
C GLN A 50 10.94 10.66 14.46
N SER A 51 9.66 10.52 14.14
CA SER A 51 8.76 9.59 14.82
C SER A 51 9.18 8.15 14.54
N ASP A 52 9.09 7.30 15.57
CA ASP A 52 9.30 5.86 15.46
C ASP A 52 8.00 5.06 15.59
N ASN A 53 6.84 5.74 15.51
CA ASN A 53 5.51 5.14 15.59
C ASN A 53 5.24 4.21 14.40
N ALA A 54 5.63 2.95 14.54
CA ALA A 54 5.56 1.93 13.51
C ALA A 54 4.17 1.27 13.40
N ASN A 55 3.14 2.09 13.12
CA ASN A 55 1.73 1.66 13.08
C ASN A 55 1.22 1.29 11.69
N VAL A 56 2.05 1.34 10.63
CA VAL A 56 1.59 1.22 9.24
C VAL A 56 1.56 -0.23 8.78
N SER A 57 2.67 -0.96 8.89
CA SER A 57 2.81 -2.29 8.26
C SER A 57 3.73 -3.26 9.00
N PHE A 58 3.55 -4.55 8.74
CA PHE A 58 4.50 -5.62 9.05
C PHE A 58 5.38 -5.88 7.83
N VAL A 59 6.68 -5.75 8.00
CA VAL A 59 7.66 -5.92 6.92
C VAL A 59 8.66 -7.02 7.26
N GLN A 60 9.16 -7.70 6.24
CA GLN A 60 10.11 -8.80 6.39
C GLN A 60 11.44 -8.45 5.73
N TYR A 61 12.55 -8.70 6.43
CA TYR A 61 13.90 -8.56 5.88
C TYR A 61 14.74 -9.75 6.33
N LYS A 62 15.32 -10.49 5.38
CA LYS A 62 16.18 -11.66 5.67
C LYS A 62 15.52 -12.68 6.60
N GLY A 63 14.22 -12.91 6.44
CA GLY A 63 13.45 -13.83 7.27
C GLY A 63 12.97 -13.26 8.61
N ASP A 64 13.55 -12.14 9.08
CA ASP A 64 13.13 -11.46 10.30
C ASP A 64 11.91 -10.56 10.07
N TYR A 65 11.08 -10.40 11.10
CA TYR A 65 9.88 -9.55 11.06
C TYR A 65 10.10 -8.22 11.78
N TYR A 66 9.50 -7.17 11.23
CA TYR A 66 9.54 -5.83 11.76
C TYR A 66 8.16 -5.17 11.65
N VAL A 67 7.87 -4.25 12.56
CA VAL A 67 6.81 -3.25 12.34
C VAL A 67 7.45 -1.96 11.82
N SER A 68 6.82 -1.32 10.84
CA SER A 68 7.33 -0.14 10.16
C SER A 68 6.30 1.00 10.05
N THR A 69 6.83 2.20 9.92
CA THR A 69 6.17 3.40 9.36
C THR A 69 7.01 3.88 8.16
N GLU A 70 6.89 5.14 7.76
CA GLU A 70 7.61 5.72 6.61
C GLU A 70 8.83 6.59 7.00
N THR A 71 9.35 6.40 8.22
CA THR A 71 10.60 7.01 8.68
C THR A 71 11.77 6.05 8.47
N ASP A 72 12.97 6.42 8.91
CA ASP A 72 14.12 5.52 8.88
C ASP A 72 14.10 4.47 10.01
N PHE A 73 13.07 4.48 10.87
CA PHE A 73 12.96 3.62 12.04
C PHE A 73 11.96 2.48 11.86
N MET A 74 12.39 1.29 12.29
CA MET A 74 11.54 0.11 12.42
C MET A 74 11.91 -0.69 13.67
N HIS A 75 10.98 -1.53 14.13
CA HIS A 75 11.14 -2.33 15.34
C HIS A 75 11.12 -3.80 14.99
N LYS A 76 12.22 -4.52 15.29
CA LYS A 76 12.28 -5.98 15.11
C LYS A 76 11.36 -6.65 16.12
N ILE A 77 10.52 -7.56 15.64
CA ILE A 77 9.57 -8.30 16.43
C ILE A 77 9.83 -9.81 16.31
N ASP A 78 9.61 -10.55 17.39
CA ASP A 78 9.63 -12.02 17.39
C ASP A 78 8.18 -12.57 17.37
N PRO A 79 7.68 -13.11 16.24
CA PRO A 79 6.33 -13.67 16.15
C PRO A 79 6.16 -15.00 16.89
N GLN A 80 7.22 -15.51 17.50
CA GLN A 80 7.28 -16.85 18.07
C GLN A 80 7.39 -16.88 19.60
N THR A 81 7.77 -15.79 20.30
CA THR A 81 8.04 -15.87 21.75
C THR A 81 6.80 -16.32 22.54
N GLN A 82 6.69 -17.58 22.92
CA GLN A 82 5.66 -18.07 23.84
C GLN A 82 6.23 -18.08 25.25
N LYS A 83 5.63 -17.38 26.22
CA LYS A 83 5.86 -17.69 27.64
C LYS A 83 4.65 -18.42 28.17
N LYS A 84 4.82 -19.69 28.54
CA LYS A 84 3.84 -20.44 29.34
C LYS A 84 3.82 -19.87 30.75
N ARG A 85 2.85 -19.01 31.06
CA ARG A 85 2.42 -18.76 32.45
C ARG A 85 0.90 -18.70 32.45
N TYR A 86 0.31 -19.70 33.10
CA TYR A 86 -1.12 -19.96 33.21
C TYR A 86 -1.78 -20.39 31.89
N ILE A 87 -2.98 -20.95 31.98
CA ILE A 87 -3.77 -21.69 30.96
C ILE A 87 -4.03 -20.94 29.62
N LEU A 88 -3.41 -19.77 29.41
CA LEU A 88 -3.42 -18.98 28.19
C LEU A 88 -2.04 -19.04 27.51
N ILE A 89 -1.95 -19.52 26.26
CA ILE A 89 -0.71 -19.42 25.46
C ILE A 89 -0.55 -17.95 25.04
N MET A 90 0.19 -17.18 25.82
CA MET A 90 0.53 -15.79 25.50
C MET A 90 1.80 -15.74 24.62
N ILE A 91 1.67 -15.20 23.40
CA ILE A 91 2.82 -14.94 22.51
C ILE A 91 3.30 -13.51 22.73
N PHE A 92 4.49 -13.30 23.27
CA PHE A 92 5.15 -12.01 23.42
C PHE A 92 5.80 -11.58 22.10
N PHE A 93 5.37 -10.45 21.54
CA PHE A 93 6.28 -9.64 20.73
C PHE A 93 7.09 -8.79 21.69
N LYS A 94 8.28 -9.25 22.07
CA LYS A 94 9.28 -8.35 22.63
C LYS A 94 9.83 -7.56 21.45
N CYS A 95 9.77 -6.23 21.48
CA CYS A 95 10.65 -5.45 20.61
C CYS A 95 12.07 -5.91 20.94
N ILE A 96 12.66 -6.67 20.04
CA ILE A 96 13.95 -7.32 20.30
C ILE A 96 15.05 -6.28 20.11
N LYS A 97 14.86 -5.41 19.11
CA LYS A 97 15.86 -4.47 18.65
C LYS A 97 15.23 -3.32 17.88
N TYR A 98 15.72 -2.14 18.18
CA TYR A 98 15.52 -0.93 17.39
C TYR A 98 16.47 -0.90 16.19
N VAL A 99 15.94 -0.63 15.00
CA VAL A 99 16.74 -0.58 13.77
C VAL A 99 16.51 0.75 13.05
N GLY A 100 17.61 1.44 12.73
CA GLY A 100 17.61 2.65 11.92
C GLY A 100 18.30 2.38 10.58
N TRP A 101 17.62 2.67 9.47
CA TRP A 101 18.12 2.43 8.11
C TRP A 101 19.41 3.19 7.79
N THR A 102 19.55 4.39 8.35
CA THR A 102 20.72 5.27 8.20
C THR A 102 22.06 4.63 8.61
N LYS A 103 22.03 3.55 9.39
CA LYS A 103 23.23 2.77 9.76
C LYS A 103 23.73 1.84 8.65
N PHE A 104 22.90 1.56 7.65
CA PHE A 104 23.15 0.54 6.62
C PHE A 104 23.10 1.12 5.21
N VAL A 105 22.17 2.05 4.96
CA VAL A 105 21.91 2.65 3.65
C VAL A 105 21.69 4.15 3.84
N ALA A 106 22.18 4.96 2.90
CA ALA A 106 22.04 6.41 2.91
C ALA A 106 20.62 6.85 2.49
N VAL A 107 19.65 6.65 3.38
CA VAL A 107 18.24 7.06 3.21
C VAL A 107 17.75 7.83 4.44
N ASN A 108 16.81 8.75 4.23
CA ASN A 108 16.16 9.54 5.27
C ASN A 108 14.86 8.89 5.80
N GLY A 109 14.29 8.01 4.99
CA GLY A 109 13.11 7.21 5.27
C GLY A 109 12.94 6.17 4.16
N ALA A 110 12.12 5.15 4.43
CA ALA A 110 11.76 4.13 3.45
C ALA A 110 10.26 3.84 3.57
N THR A 111 9.63 3.36 2.50
CA THR A 111 8.19 3.05 2.55
C THR A 111 7.91 1.88 3.49
N ALA A 112 6.68 1.80 3.98
CA ALA A 112 6.18 0.65 4.74
C ALA A 112 5.72 -0.52 3.84
N HIS A 113 6.01 -0.46 2.53
CA HIS A 113 5.55 -1.39 1.50
C HIS A 113 6.72 -1.96 0.67
N PRO A 114 7.65 -2.72 1.28
CA PRO A 114 8.68 -3.38 0.51
C PRO A 114 8.13 -4.51 -0.35
N HIS A 115 8.77 -4.77 -1.48
CA HIS A 115 8.52 -5.95 -2.31
C HIS A 115 9.50 -7.07 -1.97
N VAL A 116 9.03 -8.32 -2.00
CA VAL A 116 9.86 -9.49 -1.72
C VAL A 116 9.78 -10.45 -2.92
N ASP A 117 10.94 -10.81 -3.45
CA ASP A 117 11.06 -11.82 -4.50
C ASP A 117 10.86 -13.24 -3.96
N PRO A 118 10.56 -14.23 -4.83
CA PRO A 118 10.44 -15.63 -4.43
C PRO A 118 11.68 -16.23 -3.74
N ASP A 119 12.87 -15.69 -4.03
CA ASP A 119 14.12 -16.12 -3.38
C ASP A 119 14.33 -15.48 -1.99
N GLY A 120 13.42 -14.61 -1.56
CA GLY A 120 13.46 -13.89 -0.29
C GLY A 120 14.20 -12.54 -0.34
N THR A 121 14.67 -12.11 -1.52
CA THR A 121 15.29 -10.78 -1.70
C THR A 121 14.24 -9.69 -1.51
N THR A 122 14.53 -8.71 -0.65
CA THR A 122 13.61 -7.60 -0.35
C THR A 122 14.09 -6.30 -0.99
N TYR A 123 13.19 -5.65 -1.73
CA TYR A 123 13.38 -4.33 -2.34
C TYR A 123 12.49 -3.31 -1.65
N ASN A 124 13.02 -2.12 -1.39
CA ASN A 124 12.25 -1.01 -0.85
C ASN A 124 12.74 0.32 -1.45
N MET A 125 11.90 1.33 -1.41
CA MET A 125 12.18 2.66 -1.90
C MET A 125 12.22 3.66 -0.75
N GLY A 126 13.07 4.67 -0.90
CA GLY A 126 13.27 5.70 0.10
C GLY A 126 13.80 6.97 -0.52
N ASN A 127 13.74 8.05 0.25
CA ASN A 127 14.33 9.33 -0.11
C ASN A 127 15.73 9.48 0.49
N SER A 128 16.62 10.16 -0.24
CA SER A 128 17.95 10.53 0.24
C SER A 128 18.24 11.97 -0.15
N TYR A 129 18.50 12.85 0.82
CA TYR A 129 18.81 14.25 0.54
C TYR A 129 20.32 14.47 0.52
N THR A 130 20.85 14.86 -0.64
CA THR A 130 22.28 15.21 -0.82
C THR A 130 22.44 16.69 -1.16
N ARG A 131 23.67 17.21 -1.13
CA ARG A 131 23.99 18.57 -1.61
C ARG A 131 23.62 18.79 -3.08
N LYS A 132 23.41 17.73 -3.87
CA LYS A 132 23.01 17.77 -5.28
C LYS A 132 21.49 17.65 -5.48
N GLY A 133 20.70 17.49 -4.41
CA GLY A 133 19.25 17.30 -4.45
C GLY A 133 18.80 16.00 -3.79
N ALA A 134 17.50 15.71 -3.86
CA ALA A 134 16.91 14.48 -3.37
C ALA A 134 17.05 13.35 -4.41
N SER A 135 17.64 12.22 -4.04
CA SER A 135 17.54 10.96 -4.77
C SER A 135 16.40 10.16 -4.18
N VAL A 136 15.34 10.00 -4.95
CA VAL A 136 14.21 9.11 -4.69
C VAL A 136 14.21 8.13 -5.86
N VAL A 137 13.98 6.85 -5.63
CA VAL A 137 13.55 5.97 -6.72
C VAL A 137 12.18 6.50 -7.15
N CYS A 138 12.16 7.33 -8.21
CA CYS A 138 11.22 8.42 -8.58
C CYS A 138 11.69 9.85 -8.23
N SER A 139 12.61 10.41 -9.02
CA SER A 139 13.02 11.81 -8.90
C SER A 139 12.27 12.74 -9.87
N ILE A 140 11.84 13.90 -9.39
CA ILE A 140 11.30 14.99 -10.23
C ILE A 140 12.42 16.02 -10.43
N PRO A 141 13.04 16.15 -11.63
CA PRO A 141 13.87 17.30 -11.93
C PRO A 141 12.98 18.50 -12.28
N SER A 142 13.25 19.66 -11.65
CA SER A 142 12.64 20.94 -12.04
C SER A 142 13.63 21.77 -12.86
N GLU A 143 13.15 22.43 -13.91
CA GLU A 143 13.91 23.43 -14.69
C GLU A 143 14.14 24.72 -13.88
N ASP A 144 13.30 25.00 -12.88
CA ASP A 144 13.46 26.06 -11.88
C ASP A 144 13.65 25.42 -10.50
N LYS A 145 14.89 25.42 -9.98
CA LYS A 145 15.21 24.84 -8.66
C LYS A 145 14.41 25.45 -7.50
N SER A 146 13.70 26.56 -7.70
CA SER A 146 12.84 27.19 -6.70
C SER A 146 11.37 26.74 -6.74
N LYS A 147 10.94 25.93 -7.72
CA LYS A 147 9.55 25.48 -7.89
C LYS A 147 9.47 23.97 -8.16
N PRO A 148 8.53 23.22 -7.56
CA PRO A 148 8.30 21.82 -7.92
C PRO A 148 7.76 21.70 -9.36
N SER A 149 8.13 20.63 -10.08
CA SER A 149 7.50 20.31 -11.37
C SER A 149 6.00 20.07 -11.17
N TYR A 150 5.20 20.50 -12.13
CA TYR A 150 3.75 20.38 -12.07
C TYR A 150 3.24 18.98 -12.45
N TYR A 151 4.07 18.09 -13.02
CA TYR A 151 3.64 16.77 -13.51
C TYR A 151 4.44 15.60 -12.91
N PRO A 152 3.77 14.50 -12.51
CA PRO A 152 4.43 13.26 -12.11
C PRO A 152 5.34 12.72 -13.21
N ALA A 153 6.52 12.24 -12.81
CA ALA A 153 7.47 11.56 -13.68
C ALA A 153 7.75 10.16 -13.11
N TYR A 154 7.54 9.13 -13.92
CA TYR A 154 7.83 7.75 -13.57
C TYR A 154 9.13 7.30 -14.24
N HIS A 155 9.89 6.52 -13.47
CA HIS A 155 11.20 5.99 -13.83
C HIS A 155 11.09 4.48 -13.84
N VAL A 156 11.63 3.86 -14.87
CA VAL A 156 11.73 2.40 -14.96
C VAL A 156 13.21 2.05 -14.86
N ILE A 157 13.53 1.20 -13.89
CA ILE A 157 14.90 0.77 -13.61
C ILE A 157 14.98 -0.71 -13.89
N ASN A 158 15.93 -1.11 -14.74
CA ASN A 158 16.20 -2.51 -14.99
C ASN A 158 16.74 -3.14 -13.70
N LYS A 159 15.97 -4.05 -13.11
CA LYS A 159 16.27 -4.70 -11.84
C LYS A 159 17.60 -5.47 -11.84
N HIS A 160 18.01 -6.03 -12.98
CA HIS A 160 19.23 -6.83 -13.07
C HIS A 160 20.49 -5.97 -13.20
N THR A 161 20.40 -4.83 -13.88
CA THR A 161 21.57 -3.96 -14.14
C THR A 161 21.64 -2.75 -13.22
N GLY A 162 20.52 -2.37 -12.59
CA GLY A 162 20.39 -1.15 -11.80
C GLY A 162 20.34 0.14 -12.64
N ASN A 163 20.36 0.02 -13.97
CA ASN A 163 20.31 1.17 -14.88
C ASN A 163 18.87 1.56 -15.18
N GLU A 164 18.58 2.86 -15.28
CA GLU A 164 17.32 3.33 -15.86
C GLU A 164 17.20 2.80 -17.30
N THR A 165 16.00 2.35 -17.67
CA THR A 165 15.77 1.75 -18.99
C THR A 165 16.00 2.80 -20.08
N THR A 166 17.09 2.63 -20.82
CA THR A 166 17.23 3.09 -22.19
C THR A 166 16.77 1.93 -23.08
N ALA A 167 16.15 2.19 -24.23
CA ALA A 167 15.91 1.10 -25.19
C ALA A 167 17.22 0.35 -25.44
N ASN A 168 17.17 -0.98 -25.53
CA ASN A 168 18.36 -1.80 -25.81
C ASN A 168 19.06 -1.26 -27.06
N ASN A 169 20.33 -0.84 -26.94
CA ASN A 169 21.13 -0.17 -27.98
C ASN A 169 20.74 1.28 -28.36
N SER A 170 20.04 2.00 -27.49
CA SER A 170 19.72 3.42 -27.68
C SER A 170 20.98 4.29 -27.70
N THR A 171 21.12 5.11 -28.74
CA THR A 171 22.13 6.19 -28.85
C THR A 171 21.75 7.44 -28.05
N LEU A 172 20.65 7.40 -27.29
CA LEU A 172 20.23 8.53 -26.45
C LEU A 172 21.16 8.66 -25.24
N PRO A 173 21.68 9.87 -24.95
CA PRO A 173 22.57 10.10 -23.81
C PRO A 173 21.85 10.00 -22.46
N GLU A 174 20.53 9.98 -22.43
CA GLU A 174 19.68 10.02 -21.22
C GLU A 174 18.45 9.11 -21.41
N PRO A 175 17.98 8.40 -20.37
CA PRO A 175 16.80 7.53 -20.41
C PRO A 175 15.50 8.32 -20.63
N HIS A 176 14.50 7.68 -21.27
CA HIS A 176 13.18 8.28 -21.41
C HIS A 176 12.40 8.17 -20.10
N LYS A 177 11.54 9.16 -19.86
CA LYS A 177 10.67 9.21 -18.67
C LYS A 177 9.21 9.24 -19.09
N TYR A 178 8.38 8.65 -18.24
CA TYR A 178 6.93 8.62 -18.44
C TYR A 178 6.29 9.73 -17.62
N TYR A 179 5.43 10.52 -18.25
CA TYR A 179 4.71 11.62 -17.63
C TYR A 179 3.22 11.39 -17.73
N THR A 180 2.46 11.94 -16.78
CA THR A 180 0.99 11.96 -16.85
C THR A 180 0.43 13.21 -16.20
N LYS A 181 -0.90 13.35 -16.20
CA LYS A 181 -1.58 14.42 -15.47
C LYS A 181 -1.28 14.32 -13.96
N PRO A 182 -1.34 15.43 -13.21
CA PRO A 182 -1.13 15.39 -11.77
C PRO A 182 -2.09 14.43 -11.10
N LEU A 183 -1.54 13.54 -10.27
CA LEU A 183 -2.28 12.59 -9.47
C LEU A 183 -1.49 12.26 -8.20
N SER A 184 -2.16 11.70 -7.21
CA SER A 184 -1.57 11.13 -6.01
C SER A 184 -1.92 9.64 -5.93
N ALA A 185 -0.98 8.83 -5.47
CA ALA A 185 -1.17 7.40 -5.26
C ALA A 185 -0.49 6.97 -3.97
N PHE A 186 -1.19 6.16 -3.16
CA PHE A 186 -0.61 5.51 -1.98
C PHE A 186 -0.20 4.07 -2.28
N HIS A 187 -1.06 3.35 -3.01
CA HIS A 187 -0.90 1.92 -3.24
C HIS A 187 -0.77 1.62 -4.73
N GLN A 188 0.34 0.97 -5.08
CA GLN A 188 0.44 0.21 -6.33
C GLN A 188 -0.39 -1.06 -6.17
N ILE A 189 -1.17 -1.39 -7.20
CA ILE A 189 -1.94 -2.64 -7.28
C ILE A 189 -1.02 -3.73 -7.79
N ASN A 190 -0.58 -3.64 -9.04
CA ASN A 190 0.28 -4.65 -9.66
C ASN A 190 1.17 -4.01 -10.73
N CYS A 191 2.25 -4.70 -11.09
CA CYS A 191 3.11 -4.31 -12.20
C CYS A 191 3.70 -5.56 -12.88
N TYR A 192 3.59 -5.65 -14.19
CA TYR A 192 4.10 -6.77 -14.97
C TYR A 192 4.49 -6.35 -16.39
N GLU A 193 5.31 -7.16 -17.04
CA GLU A 193 5.69 -6.95 -18.44
C GLU A 193 4.83 -7.82 -19.36
N GLU A 194 4.33 -7.22 -20.44
CA GLU A 194 3.61 -7.93 -21.50
C GLU A 194 3.93 -7.28 -22.84
N ASN A 195 4.33 -8.08 -23.83
CA ASN A 195 4.53 -7.63 -25.22
C ASN A 195 5.40 -6.36 -25.40
N SER A 196 6.48 -6.21 -24.62
CA SER A 196 7.36 -5.01 -24.59
C SER A 196 6.73 -3.74 -23.98
N PHE A 197 5.67 -3.91 -23.20
CA PHE A 197 5.09 -2.88 -22.35
C PHE A 197 5.24 -3.27 -20.88
N LEU A 198 5.42 -2.26 -20.03
CA LEU A 198 5.20 -2.38 -18.61
C LEU A 198 3.75 -1.97 -18.32
N ILE A 199 2.99 -2.89 -17.75
CA ILE A 199 1.63 -2.65 -17.30
C ILE A 199 1.69 -2.28 -15.83
N MET A 200 1.12 -1.13 -15.48
CA MET A 200 1.17 -0.58 -14.12
C MET A 200 -0.23 -0.20 -13.65
N ASP A 201 -0.69 -0.85 -12.58
CA ASP A 201 -1.98 -0.58 -11.95
C ASP A 201 -1.76 0.13 -10.61
N MET A 202 -2.43 1.26 -10.38
CA MET A 202 -2.29 2.07 -9.16
C MET A 202 -3.63 2.62 -8.66
N CYS A 203 -3.81 2.73 -7.35
CA CYS A 203 -4.94 3.45 -6.76
C CYS A 203 -4.64 4.95 -6.72
N CYS A 204 -5.31 5.75 -7.57
CA CYS A 204 -5.00 7.15 -7.80
C CYS A 204 -6.14 8.11 -7.44
N SER A 205 -5.78 9.32 -6.98
CA SER A 205 -6.66 10.49 -6.85
C SER A 205 -6.08 11.66 -7.64
N ASP A 206 -6.87 12.30 -8.50
CA ASP A 206 -6.36 13.28 -9.49
C ASP A 206 -6.23 14.71 -8.96
N ASP A 207 -6.59 14.95 -7.70
CA ASP A 207 -6.55 16.29 -7.09
C ASP A 207 -5.30 16.55 -6.23
N GLY A 208 -4.52 15.51 -5.94
CA GLY A 208 -3.35 15.59 -5.06
C GLY A 208 -3.68 15.88 -3.58
N GLN A 209 -4.94 15.87 -3.16
CA GLN A 209 -5.37 16.21 -1.80
C GLN A 209 -5.69 14.99 -0.94
N ALA A 210 -5.33 13.78 -1.38
CA ALA A 210 -5.74 12.53 -0.75
C ALA A 210 -5.35 12.41 0.74
N ASN A 211 -4.28 13.09 1.19
CA ASN A 211 -3.91 13.16 2.62
C ASN A 211 -4.99 13.83 3.49
N ASN A 212 -5.65 14.88 2.99
CA ASN A 212 -6.69 15.59 3.73
C ASN A 212 -7.91 14.70 4.00
N ASN A 213 -8.02 13.56 3.29
CA ASN A 213 -9.12 12.64 3.47
C ASN A 213 -9.11 11.93 4.83
N TYR A 214 -7.95 11.86 5.49
CA TYR A 214 -7.74 11.02 6.67
C TYR A 214 -7.60 11.83 7.97
N LEU A 215 -8.20 13.01 8.03
CA LEU A 215 -8.32 13.78 9.27
C LEU A 215 -9.35 13.10 10.19
N ILE A 216 -8.96 12.77 11.43
CA ILE A 216 -9.81 12.05 12.39
C ILE A 216 -11.11 12.81 12.66
N GLN A 217 -11.05 14.14 12.67
CA GLN A 217 -12.23 14.99 12.84
C GLN A 217 -13.26 14.82 11.72
N ASN A 218 -12.84 14.48 10.50
CA ASN A 218 -13.71 14.19 9.38
C ASN A 218 -14.28 12.76 9.51
N LEU A 219 -13.43 11.79 9.88
CA LEU A 219 -13.82 10.39 10.08
C LEU A 219 -14.83 10.18 11.22
N LYS A 220 -14.87 11.08 12.20
CA LYS A 220 -15.82 11.05 13.32
C LYS A 220 -17.16 11.73 13.02
N LYS A 221 -17.33 12.35 11.86
CA LYS A 221 -18.61 12.94 11.47
C LYS A 221 -19.63 11.84 11.19
N SER A 222 -20.90 12.18 11.34
CA SER A 222 -22.03 11.25 11.13
C SER A 222 -23.09 11.87 10.24
N ALA A 223 -23.86 11.02 9.55
CA ALA A 223 -25.00 11.41 8.70
C ALA A 223 -24.60 12.51 7.70
N ASN A 224 -25.43 13.54 7.53
CA ASN A 224 -25.24 14.61 6.54
C ASN A 224 -23.86 15.28 6.61
N ALA A 225 -23.30 15.43 7.82
CA ALA A 225 -21.99 16.05 7.99
C ALA A 225 -20.85 15.17 7.44
N LEU A 226 -21.02 13.85 7.41
CA LEU A 226 -20.10 12.92 6.77
C LEU A 226 -20.27 12.95 5.23
N ASP A 227 -21.51 13.03 4.76
CA ASP A 227 -21.83 13.13 3.34
C ASP A 227 -21.27 14.42 2.73
N GLU A 228 -21.41 15.55 3.42
CA GLU A 228 -20.83 16.84 3.01
C GLU A 228 -19.32 16.73 2.83
N VAL A 229 -18.61 16.14 3.79
CA VAL A 229 -17.17 15.98 3.65
C VAL A 229 -16.84 15.00 2.53
N TYR A 230 -17.52 13.86 2.44
CA TYR A 230 -17.32 12.91 1.35
C TYR A 230 -17.51 13.55 -0.04
N ASN A 231 -18.51 14.42 -0.20
CA ASN A 231 -18.78 15.13 -1.45
C ASN A 231 -17.71 16.17 -1.81
N THR A 232 -16.92 16.64 -0.85
CA THR A 232 -15.77 17.52 -1.09
C THR A 232 -14.48 16.79 -1.41
N MET A 233 -14.43 15.47 -1.21
CA MET A 233 -13.24 14.65 -1.41
C MET A 233 -13.20 14.09 -2.83
N TYR A 234 -12.01 14.10 -3.43
CA TYR A 234 -11.79 13.38 -4.67
C TYR A 234 -11.72 11.88 -4.39
N ARG A 235 -12.25 11.09 -5.33
CA ARG A 235 -12.38 9.64 -5.21
C ARG A 235 -11.12 8.96 -5.71
N VAL A 236 -10.79 7.83 -5.08
CA VAL A 236 -9.65 7.01 -5.47
C VAL A 236 -10.09 5.92 -6.44
N PHE A 237 -9.51 5.90 -7.64
CA PHE A 237 -9.80 4.89 -8.67
C PHE A 237 -8.56 4.09 -9.03
N PRO A 238 -8.70 2.79 -9.34
CA PRO A 238 -7.65 2.03 -10.00
C PRO A 238 -7.40 2.62 -11.39
N HIS A 239 -6.17 3.04 -11.63
CA HIS A 239 -5.68 3.54 -12.90
C HIS A 239 -4.75 2.51 -13.52
N HIS A 240 -5.07 2.12 -14.74
CA HIS A 240 -4.33 1.17 -15.55
C HIS A 240 -3.50 1.93 -16.59
N PHE A 241 -2.17 1.82 -16.47
CA PHE A 241 -1.20 2.44 -17.37
C PHE A 241 -0.49 1.38 -18.21
N VAL A 242 -0.18 1.74 -19.45
CA VAL A 242 0.57 0.91 -20.39
C VAL A 242 1.79 1.69 -20.88
N TRP A 243 2.98 1.29 -20.46
CA TRP A 243 4.22 2.03 -20.69
C TRP A 243 5.14 1.27 -21.66
N PRO A 244 5.41 1.78 -22.87
CA PRO A 244 6.28 1.09 -23.82
C PRO A 244 7.73 1.06 -23.30
N LEU A 245 8.33 -0.13 -23.24
CA LEU A 245 9.72 -0.30 -22.77
C LEU A 245 10.75 0.09 -23.85
N ASN A 246 10.40 -0.13 -25.11
CA ASN A 246 11.27 0.12 -26.26
C ASN A 246 10.95 1.48 -26.90
N VAL A 247 11.50 2.56 -26.34
CA VAL A 247 11.41 3.92 -26.90
C VAL A 247 12.82 4.46 -27.16
N ASP A 248 13.08 4.82 -28.40
CA ASP A 248 14.40 5.25 -28.87
C ASP A 248 14.32 6.51 -29.77
N SER A 249 15.45 6.91 -30.36
CA SER A 249 15.50 8.04 -31.29
C SER A 249 14.68 7.84 -32.58
N HIS A 250 14.47 6.58 -33.01
CA HIS A 250 13.73 6.26 -34.23
C HIS A 250 12.22 6.17 -34.00
N THR A 251 11.80 6.03 -32.74
CA THR A 251 10.39 5.98 -32.35
C THR A 251 9.69 7.31 -32.72
N PRO A 252 8.60 7.29 -33.49
CA PRO A 252 7.93 8.50 -33.96
C PRO A 252 7.27 9.27 -32.81
N CYS A 253 7.34 10.61 -32.88
CA CYS A 253 6.60 11.47 -31.95
C CYS A 253 5.15 11.66 -32.40
N GLY A 254 4.27 11.95 -31.45
CA GLY A 254 2.87 12.30 -31.71
C GLY A 254 1.94 11.13 -32.05
N GLN A 255 2.45 9.89 -32.01
CA GLN A 255 1.65 8.68 -32.23
C GLN A 255 1.41 7.94 -30.91
N ASN A 256 0.25 7.30 -30.78
CA ASN A 256 0.00 6.39 -29.67
C ASN A 256 0.79 5.11 -29.89
N LEU A 257 1.71 4.83 -28.98
CA LEU A 257 2.56 3.64 -28.96
C LEU A 257 1.87 2.45 -28.30
N ASN A 258 0.79 2.66 -27.55
CA ASN A 258 0.02 1.54 -26.98
C ASN A 258 -0.73 0.79 -28.08
N THR A 259 -0.44 -0.50 -28.20
CA THR A 259 -1.04 -1.41 -29.20
C THR A 259 -2.11 -2.36 -28.61
N HIS A 260 -2.34 -2.32 -27.30
CA HIS A 260 -3.33 -3.17 -26.64
C HIS A 260 -4.76 -2.71 -26.97
N LEU A 261 -5.59 -3.64 -27.48
CA LEU A 261 -6.96 -3.35 -27.93
C LEU A 261 -7.99 -3.31 -26.80
N ASN A 262 -7.67 -3.86 -25.62
CA ASN A 262 -8.56 -3.99 -24.47
C ASN A 262 -8.50 -2.80 -23.49
N THR A 263 -7.77 -1.73 -23.85
CA THR A 263 -7.55 -0.57 -22.98
C THR A 263 -7.65 0.72 -23.76
N THR A 264 -8.05 1.79 -23.08
CA THR A 264 -8.10 3.16 -23.63
C THR A 264 -6.90 4.01 -23.20
N ALA A 265 -5.97 3.43 -22.43
CA ALA A 265 -4.73 4.08 -22.05
C ALA A 265 -3.91 4.40 -23.31
N THR A 266 -3.23 5.55 -23.32
CA THR A 266 -2.37 5.96 -24.42
C THR A 266 -0.97 6.22 -23.90
N ALA A 267 0.02 6.00 -24.76
CA ALA A 267 1.42 6.34 -24.51
C ALA A 267 1.98 7.04 -25.74
N ILE A 268 2.13 8.36 -25.67
CA ILE A 268 2.51 9.20 -26.80
C ILE A 268 3.90 9.77 -26.54
N LYS A 269 4.87 9.44 -27.39
CA LYS A 269 6.17 10.12 -27.35
C LYS A 269 5.99 11.57 -27.76
N THR A 270 6.29 12.51 -26.87
CA THR A 270 6.11 13.96 -27.10
C THR A 270 7.42 14.66 -27.42
N ASP A 271 8.54 14.09 -26.97
CA ASP A 271 9.88 14.65 -27.14
C ASP A 271 10.94 13.53 -27.12
N LYS A 272 12.21 13.86 -27.34
CA LYS A 272 13.35 12.95 -27.41
C LYS A 272 13.37 11.90 -26.28
N ASN A 273 13.10 12.33 -25.04
CA ASN A 273 13.15 11.48 -23.83
C ASN A 273 11.85 11.56 -23.01
N LYS A 274 10.73 11.92 -23.62
CA LYS A 274 9.46 12.11 -22.90
C LYS A 274 8.34 11.32 -23.56
N VAL A 275 7.70 10.46 -22.76
CA VAL A 275 6.49 9.74 -23.13
C VAL A 275 5.35 10.25 -22.25
N TRP A 276 4.32 10.82 -22.86
CA TRP A 276 3.11 11.26 -22.18
C TRP A 276 2.09 10.14 -22.16
N ASN A 277 1.55 9.81 -20.99
CA ASN A 277 0.66 8.68 -20.80
C ASN A 277 -0.69 9.12 -20.28
N SER A 278 -1.76 8.53 -20.81
CA SER A 278 -3.07 8.47 -20.17
C SER A 278 -3.27 7.12 -19.49
N HIS A 279 -4.30 7.02 -18.66
CA HIS A 279 -4.72 5.79 -18.02
C HIS A 279 -6.15 5.44 -18.45
N THR A 280 -6.51 4.17 -18.28
CA THR A 280 -7.91 3.76 -18.17
C THR A 280 -8.24 3.60 -16.70
N SER A 281 -9.32 4.22 -16.24
CA SER A 281 -9.78 4.05 -14.86
C SER A 281 -10.87 2.99 -14.81
N THR A 282 -10.87 2.18 -13.75
CA THR A 282 -11.96 1.22 -13.47
C THR A 282 -12.79 1.71 -12.26
N ILE A 283 -13.52 0.79 -11.61
CA ILE A 283 -14.45 1.11 -10.52
C ILE A 283 -13.66 1.44 -9.23
N GLN A 284 -14.19 2.35 -8.42
CA GLN A 284 -13.61 2.81 -7.15
C GLN A 284 -13.20 1.66 -6.22
N CYS A 285 -11.91 1.59 -5.88
CA CYS A 285 -11.31 0.67 -4.91
C CYS A 285 -10.12 1.39 -4.24
N ALA A 286 -10.10 1.46 -2.91
CA ALA A 286 -9.11 2.29 -2.20
C ALA A 286 -7.98 1.50 -1.52
N ILE A 287 -8.18 0.21 -1.22
CA ILE A 287 -7.16 -0.64 -0.59
C ILE A 287 -7.14 -1.99 -1.33
N PRO A 288 -6.24 -2.16 -2.30
CA PRO A 288 -6.16 -3.37 -3.11
C PRO A 288 -5.24 -4.43 -2.49
N ALA A 289 -5.67 -5.69 -2.54
CA ALA A 289 -4.80 -6.85 -2.46
C ALA A 289 -4.78 -7.50 -3.86
N PRO A 290 -3.66 -7.45 -4.56
CA PRO A 290 -3.58 -7.86 -5.95
C PRO A 290 -3.50 -9.38 -6.11
N THR A 291 -4.20 -9.89 -7.11
CA THR A 291 -3.85 -11.10 -7.82
C THR A 291 -3.74 -10.77 -9.34
N VAL A 292 -3.26 -11.67 -10.19
CA VAL A 292 -2.94 -11.38 -11.62
C VAL A 292 -4.16 -10.92 -12.45
N THR A 293 -5.35 -11.47 -12.20
CA THR A 293 -6.61 -11.25 -12.95
C THR A 293 -7.76 -10.75 -12.07
N SER A 294 -7.61 -10.77 -10.75
CA SER A 294 -8.61 -10.28 -9.80
C SER A 294 -8.01 -9.30 -8.79
N LEU A 295 -8.85 -8.38 -8.32
CA LEU A 295 -8.55 -7.41 -7.28
C LEU A 295 -9.49 -7.64 -6.10
N TYR A 296 -8.92 -7.82 -4.91
CA TYR A 296 -9.67 -7.77 -3.67
C TYR A 296 -9.47 -6.42 -3.02
N GLY A 297 -10.49 -5.82 -2.43
CA GLY A 297 -10.29 -4.56 -1.73
C GLY A 297 -11.44 -4.09 -0.87
N CYS A 298 -11.24 -2.94 -0.22
CA CYS A 298 -12.29 -2.25 0.52
C CYS A 298 -13.03 -1.28 -0.40
N GLY A 299 -14.36 -1.38 -0.41
CA GLY A 299 -15.25 -0.42 -1.03
C GLY A 299 -15.65 0.69 -0.08
N PHE A 300 -15.83 1.88 -0.65
CA PHE A 300 -16.08 3.10 0.10
C PHE A 300 -17.34 3.78 -0.47
N ARG A 301 -18.47 3.75 0.25
CA ARG A 301 -19.55 4.72 0.00
C ARG A 301 -19.28 6.07 0.67
N HIS A 302 -18.45 6.09 1.71
CA HIS A 302 -18.02 7.28 2.47
C HIS A 302 -16.53 7.14 2.82
N GLN A 303 -16.00 7.86 3.82
CA GLN A 303 -14.55 7.82 4.16
C GLN A 303 -14.06 6.53 4.84
N VAL A 304 -14.96 5.70 5.36
CA VAL A 304 -14.61 4.42 6.00
C VAL A 304 -15.02 3.28 5.08
N GLY A 305 -14.16 2.27 4.98
CA GLY A 305 -14.43 1.07 4.20
C GLY A 305 -15.71 0.40 4.71
N ASP A 306 -16.69 0.25 3.85
CA ASP A 306 -18.04 -0.23 4.20
C ASP A 306 -18.48 -1.43 3.38
N SER A 307 -17.51 -2.04 2.70
CA SER A 307 -17.71 -3.27 1.97
C SER A 307 -16.39 -3.95 1.62
N LEU A 308 -16.46 -5.27 1.49
CA LEU A 308 -15.43 -6.06 0.82
C LEU A 308 -15.82 -6.17 -0.66
N ILE A 309 -14.85 -6.01 -1.54
CA ILE A 309 -15.01 -6.08 -2.99
C ILE A 309 -14.08 -7.14 -3.56
N LYS A 310 -14.59 -7.95 -4.48
CA LYS A 310 -13.82 -8.65 -5.51
C LYS A 310 -14.16 -8.04 -6.87
N MET A 311 -13.15 -7.76 -7.68
CA MET A 311 -13.31 -7.20 -9.02
C MET A 311 -12.41 -7.95 -10.00
N ASP A 312 -12.91 -8.28 -11.18
CA ASP A 312 -12.05 -8.75 -12.28
C ASP A 312 -11.52 -7.58 -13.12
N LEU A 313 -10.50 -7.82 -13.94
CA LEU A 313 -9.95 -6.78 -14.84
C LEU A 313 -10.97 -6.27 -15.88
N GLN A 314 -12.11 -6.95 -16.06
CA GLN A 314 -13.19 -6.53 -16.97
C GLN A 314 -14.24 -5.66 -16.27
N GLY A 315 -14.08 -5.41 -14.96
CA GLY A 315 -14.96 -4.57 -14.15
C GLY A 315 -16.18 -5.28 -13.57
N LYS A 316 -16.29 -6.61 -13.66
CA LYS A 316 -17.33 -7.35 -12.93
C LYS A 316 -17.00 -7.33 -11.45
N GLN A 317 -18.01 -7.09 -10.63
CA GLN A 317 -17.84 -6.87 -9.20
C GLN A 317 -18.74 -7.78 -8.37
N ILE A 318 -18.17 -8.33 -7.31
CA ILE A 318 -18.92 -8.90 -6.19
C ILE A 318 -18.65 -8.03 -4.96
N LYS A 319 -19.70 -7.60 -4.26
CA LYS A 319 -19.62 -6.69 -3.12
C LYS A 319 -20.41 -7.22 -1.94
N VAL A 320 -19.80 -7.19 -0.75
CA VAL A 320 -20.47 -7.57 0.51
C VAL A 320 -20.34 -6.43 1.52
N SER A 321 -21.48 -5.91 2.01
CA SER A 321 -21.54 -4.78 2.95
C SER A 321 -21.12 -5.19 4.36
N MET A 322 -20.06 -4.58 4.89
CA MET A 322 -19.49 -4.77 6.23
C MET A 322 -18.46 -3.67 6.50
N TYR A 323 -17.81 -3.58 7.66
CA TYR A 323 -16.70 -2.63 7.87
C TYR A 323 -15.37 -3.39 7.96
N PRO A 324 -14.78 -3.81 6.82
CA PRO A 324 -13.61 -4.67 6.81
C PRO A 324 -12.31 -3.85 6.94
N SER A 325 -11.28 -4.48 7.50
CA SER A 325 -9.88 -4.12 7.26
C SER A 325 -9.47 -4.54 5.84
N GLU A 326 -8.26 -4.17 5.44
CA GLU A 326 -7.61 -4.68 4.23
C GLU A 326 -7.83 -6.20 4.06
N PRO A 327 -8.38 -6.66 2.92
CA PRO A 327 -8.45 -8.09 2.61
C PRO A 327 -7.06 -8.64 2.35
N PHE A 328 -6.74 -9.79 2.94
CA PHE A 328 -5.50 -10.50 2.68
C PHE A 328 -5.78 -11.84 2.00
N PHE A 329 -5.26 -12.03 0.77
CA PHE A 329 -5.39 -13.28 0.05
C PHE A 329 -4.37 -14.33 0.52
N VAL A 330 -4.84 -15.54 0.78
CA VAL A 330 -4.01 -16.71 1.09
C VAL A 330 -4.37 -17.81 0.10
N SER A 331 -3.42 -18.14 -0.77
CA SER A 331 -3.56 -19.21 -1.76
C SER A 331 -3.66 -20.59 -1.09
N SER A 332 -4.52 -21.46 -1.64
CA SER A 332 -4.59 -22.87 -1.27
C SER A 332 -3.24 -23.57 -1.54
N PRO A 333 -2.81 -24.53 -0.70
CA PRO A 333 -1.61 -25.31 -0.99
C PRO A 333 -1.74 -26.04 -2.34
N GLY A 334 -0.83 -25.74 -3.29
CA GLY A 334 -0.86 -26.35 -4.62
C GLY A 334 -1.93 -25.78 -5.55
N ALA A 335 -2.48 -24.60 -5.25
CA ALA A 335 -3.40 -23.88 -6.13
C ALA A 335 -2.81 -23.74 -7.55
N VAL A 336 -3.64 -24.02 -8.56
CA VAL A 336 -3.34 -23.78 -9.98
C VAL A 336 -4.08 -22.53 -10.46
N GLU A 337 -5.33 -22.38 -10.02
CA GLU A 337 -6.14 -21.21 -10.30
C GLU A 337 -5.74 -20.06 -9.37
N GLU A 338 -5.73 -18.84 -9.92
CA GLU A 338 -5.26 -17.67 -9.19
C GLU A 338 -6.12 -17.31 -7.97
N ASP A 339 -7.44 -17.53 -8.07
CA ASP A 339 -8.38 -17.25 -7.00
C ASP A 339 -8.72 -18.49 -6.14
N ASP A 340 -7.96 -19.57 -6.28
CA ASP A 340 -8.03 -20.73 -5.39
C ASP A 340 -7.32 -20.42 -4.07
N GLY A 341 -8.13 -20.04 -3.09
CA GLY A 341 -7.68 -19.67 -1.77
C GLY A 341 -8.77 -18.99 -0.97
N VAL A 342 -8.34 -18.24 0.03
CA VAL A 342 -9.23 -17.54 0.96
C VAL A 342 -8.82 -16.09 1.14
N ILE A 343 -9.79 -15.23 1.43
CA ILE A 343 -9.58 -13.85 1.88
C ILE A 343 -9.78 -13.79 3.39
N LEU A 344 -8.81 -13.18 4.07
CA LEU A 344 -8.86 -12.88 5.50
C LEU A 344 -9.12 -11.39 5.68
N SER A 345 -10.07 -11.01 6.54
CA SER A 345 -10.30 -9.61 6.89
C SER A 345 -10.83 -9.48 8.31
N VAL A 346 -10.42 -8.43 9.03
CA VAL A 346 -10.98 -8.08 10.34
C VAL A 346 -12.16 -7.15 10.13
N VAL A 347 -13.34 -7.57 10.55
CA VAL A 347 -14.58 -6.81 10.44
C VAL A 347 -14.90 -6.15 11.77
N ILE A 348 -15.14 -4.84 11.73
CA ILE A 348 -15.68 -4.08 12.86
C ILE A 348 -17.21 -4.19 12.80
N THR A 349 -17.83 -4.59 13.91
CA THR A 349 -19.29 -4.65 14.03
C THR A 349 -19.77 -3.50 14.92
N PRO A 350 -20.32 -2.41 14.35
CA PRO A 350 -20.56 -1.16 15.08
C PRO A 350 -21.50 -1.26 16.29
N ASN A 351 -22.32 -2.32 16.36
CA ASN A 351 -23.42 -2.43 17.33
C ASN A 351 -23.20 -3.48 18.42
N LEU A 352 -22.03 -4.13 18.51
CA LEU A 352 -21.86 -5.30 19.37
C LEU A 352 -20.68 -5.23 20.36
N ASP A 353 -19.93 -4.12 20.44
CA ASP A 353 -18.65 -4.04 21.18
C ASP A 353 -17.70 -5.22 20.87
N LYS A 354 -17.88 -5.82 19.68
CA LYS A 354 -17.20 -7.01 19.21
C LYS A 354 -16.63 -6.72 17.83
N SER A 355 -15.40 -7.18 17.62
CA SER A 355 -14.83 -7.31 16.29
C SER A 355 -14.85 -8.78 15.88
N THR A 356 -14.89 -9.05 14.58
CA THR A 356 -14.94 -10.41 14.05
C THR A 356 -13.88 -10.59 13.00
N PHE A 357 -13.08 -11.63 13.11
CA PHE A 357 -12.24 -12.08 12.01
C PHE A 357 -13.09 -12.87 11.02
N LEU A 358 -13.05 -12.48 9.75
CA LEU A 358 -13.81 -13.08 8.66
C LEU A 358 -12.87 -13.89 7.75
N LEU A 359 -13.30 -15.10 7.45
CA LEU A 359 -12.73 -15.98 6.43
C LEU A 359 -13.72 -16.07 5.27
N VAL A 360 -13.28 -15.73 4.06
CA VAL A 360 -14.10 -15.70 2.84
C VAL A 360 -13.45 -16.57 1.78
N ASP A 361 -14.24 -17.33 1.03
CA ASP A 361 -13.79 -18.05 -0.16
C ASP A 361 -13.38 -17.03 -1.23
N ALA A 362 -12.14 -17.08 -1.72
CA ALA A 362 -11.67 -16.05 -2.66
C ALA A 362 -12.34 -16.17 -4.03
N LYS A 363 -12.72 -17.38 -4.44
CA LYS A 363 -13.33 -17.65 -5.75
C LYS A 363 -14.78 -17.20 -5.83
N ARG A 364 -15.61 -17.73 -4.92
CA ARG A 364 -17.06 -17.50 -4.82
C ARG A 364 -17.42 -16.24 -4.04
N PHE A 365 -16.48 -15.72 -3.25
CA PHE A 365 -16.67 -14.55 -2.39
C PHE A 365 -17.76 -14.75 -1.32
N GLU A 366 -17.91 -15.99 -0.85
CA GLU A 366 -18.85 -16.40 0.18
C GLU A 366 -18.14 -16.55 1.54
N GLY A 367 -18.81 -16.21 2.64
CA GLY A 367 -18.25 -16.36 3.98
C GLY A 367 -18.10 -17.83 4.38
N LEU A 368 -16.87 -18.26 4.66
CA LEU A 368 -16.55 -19.63 5.09
C LEU A 368 -16.56 -19.78 6.62
N GLY A 369 -16.21 -18.71 7.34
CA GLY A 369 -16.11 -18.77 8.78
C GLY A 369 -15.90 -17.41 9.42
N ARG A 370 -16.20 -17.33 10.72
CA ARG A 370 -16.02 -16.12 11.53
C ARG A 370 -15.46 -16.50 12.90
N ALA A 371 -14.55 -15.69 13.42
CA ALA A 371 -14.10 -15.78 14.80
C ALA A 371 -14.40 -14.46 15.52
N GLU A 372 -15.35 -14.50 16.46
CA GLU A 372 -15.70 -13.34 17.28
C GLU A 372 -14.62 -13.08 18.33
N VAL A 373 -14.30 -11.81 18.50
CA VAL A 373 -13.38 -11.32 19.52
C VAL A 373 -14.19 -10.46 20.49
N PRO A 374 -14.13 -10.73 21.81
CA PRO A 374 -14.94 -10.03 22.82
C PRO A 374 -14.40 -8.64 23.19
N ILE A 375 -13.66 -8.00 22.29
CA ILE A 375 -13.12 -6.66 22.46
C ILE A 375 -13.26 -5.89 21.15
N SER A 376 -13.33 -4.56 21.26
CA SER A 376 -13.29 -3.66 20.11
C SER A 376 -11.87 -3.56 19.55
N ILE A 377 -11.72 -3.79 18.25
CA ILE A 377 -10.47 -3.63 17.51
C ILE A 377 -10.55 -2.34 16.70
N PRO A 378 -9.61 -1.39 16.87
CA PRO A 378 -9.59 -0.17 16.09
C PRO A 378 -9.27 -0.46 14.61
N TYR A 379 -9.68 0.46 13.74
CA TYR A 379 -9.37 0.37 12.31
C TYR A 379 -7.85 0.39 12.09
N GLY A 380 -7.33 -0.63 11.40
CA GLY A 380 -5.91 -0.77 11.08
C GLY A 380 -5.62 -0.51 9.60
N PHE A 381 -4.33 -0.47 9.24
CA PHE A 381 -3.88 -0.25 7.86
C PHE A 381 -3.54 -1.59 7.18
N HIS A 382 -2.35 -2.13 7.44
CA HIS A 382 -1.82 -3.29 6.73
C HIS A 382 -1.52 -4.49 7.63
N GLY A 383 -1.55 -5.68 7.04
CA GLY A 383 -1.26 -6.95 7.70
C GLY A 383 -0.37 -7.87 6.87
N THR A 384 0.04 -8.99 7.48
CA THR A 384 0.76 -10.06 6.77
C THR A 384 0.27 -11.42 7.26
N PHE A 385 0.27 -12.41 6.38
CA PHE A 385 0.02 -13.80 6.73
C PHE A 385 1.33 -14.59 6.73
N GLN A 386 1.52 -15.39 7.78
CA GLN A 386 2.66 -16.30 7.89
C GLN A 386 2.15 -17.73 7.96
N ASN A 387 2.52 -18.55 6.97
CA ASN A 387 2.30 -19.99 7.05
C ASN A 387 3.21 -20.60 8.14
N ARG A 388 2.65 -21.47 8.97
CA ARG A 388 3.40 -22.24 9.97
C ARG A 388 3.29 -23.72 9.58
N HIS A 389 4.41 -24.28 9.15
CA HIS A 389 4.57 -25.73 8.98
C HIS A 389 4.65 -26.42 10.35
#